data_AF-A0ABD2M195-F1
#
_entry.id   AF-A0ABD2M195-F1
#
_cell.length_a   1.000
_cell.length_b   1.000
_cell.length_c   1.000
_cell.angle_alpha   90.00
_cell.angle_beta   90.00
_cell.angle_gamma   90.00
#
_symmetry.space_group_name_H-M   'P 1'
#
loop_
_entity.id
_entity.type
_entity.pdbx_description
1 polymer ?
#
loop_
_entity_poly.entity_id
_entity_poly.type
_entity_poly.pdbx_seq_one_letter_code
_entity_poly.pdbx_strand_id
1 'polypeptide(L)'
;MGAQTNGTKIASPSKSTSQAVLLAQAIRANDTELFASMVNRLGNNWQTISTTIKDLPTSEVLPLLRMIDKHLRQHGREIKNLELWLSWVNKILRIHSTHLATVPNLTEHFATITQWMENRVRHIDKLLQLQGKLSFMISAMPQQSDQWRARDEQPMIVFAADECQVEEEQQQEEDMDD
;
A
#
# COMPACT_ATOMS: atom_id res chain seq x y z
N MET A 1 32.96 54.80 22.11
CA MET A 1 33.32 53.36 22.16
C MET A 1 32.21 52.62 22.90
N GLY A 2 31.21 52.10 22.18
CA GLY A 2 30.13 51.31 22.77
C GLY A 2 30.38 49.83 22.50
N ALA A 3 30.65 49.05 23.55
CA ALA A 3 30.81 47.61 23.47
C ALA A 3 29.42 46.95 23.39
N GLN A 4 29.12 46.34 22.24
CA GLN A 4 27.97 45.46 22.09
C GLN A 4 28.36 44.05 22.56
N THR A 5 27.77 43.60 23.65
CA THR A 5 27.86 42.22 24.13
C THR A 5 26.81 41.39 23.37
N ASN A 6 27.26 40.56 22.44
CA ASN A 6 26.41 39.59 21.75
C ASN A 6 25.97 38.51 22.75
N GLY A 7 24.67 38.53 23.10
CA GLY A 7 24.03 37.48 23.87
C GLY A 7 23.92 36.20 23.04
N THR A 8 24.62 35.15 23.46
CA THR A 8 24.48 33.79 22.94
C THR A 8 23.06 33.30 23.21
N LYS A 9 22.21 33.32 22.18
CA LYS A 9 20.87 32.73 22.22
C LYS A 9 21.02 31.21 22.35
N ILE A 10 20.94 30.70 23.57
CA ILE A 10 20.85 29.26 23.84
C ILE A 10 19.56 28.77 23.18
N ALA A 11 19.70 28.10 22.02
CA ALA A 11 18.59 27.52 21.32
C ALA A 11 17.96 26.44 22.20
N SER A 12 16.68 26.58 22.51
CA SER A 12 15.91 25.51 23.13
C SER A 12 15.98 24.26 22.24
N PRO A 13 16.05 23.05 22.83
CA PRO A 13 16.15 21.83 22.05
C PRO A 13 14.96 21.75 21.10
N SER A 14 15.26 21.58 19.82
CA SER A 14 14.23 21.44 18.80
C SER A 14 13.41 20.18 19.07
N LYS A 15 12.14 20.14 18.61
CA LYS A 15 11.25 18.99 18.80
C LYS A 15 11.88 17.68 18.25
N SER A 16 12.69 17.75 17.18
CA SER A 16 13.37 16.58 16.62
C SER A 16 14.52 16.10 17.49
N THR A 17 15.30 17.02 18.07
CA THR A 17 16.40 16.70 19.01
C THR A 17 15.85 15.99 20.25
N SER A 18 14.71 16.45 20.78
CA SER A 18 14.04 15.79 21.90
C SER A 18 13.60 14.35 21.54
N GLN A 19 13.10 14.13 20.31
CA GLN A 19 12.71 12.79 19.86
C GLN A 19 13.91 11.86 19.65
N ALA A 20 15.05 12.37 19.16
CA ALA A 20 16.27 11.58 18.99
C ALA A 20 16.82 11.11 20.34
N VAL A 21 16.77 11.97 21.37
CA VAL A 21 17.14 11.60 22.74
C VAL A 21 16.21 10.52 23.30
N LEU A 22 14.88 10.69 23.14
CA LEU A 22 13.91 9.66 23.55
C LEU A 22 14.13 8.33 22.83
N LEU A 23 14.47 8.37 21.54
CA LEU A 23 14.75 7.19 20.74
C LEU A 23 16.02 6.47 21.25
N ALA A 24 17.10 7.22 21.49
CA ALA A 24 18.33 6.66 22.07
C ALA A 24 18.08 6.04 23.44
N GLN A 25 17.23 6.65 24.27
CA GLN A 25 16.83 6.08 25.56
C GLN A 25 16.05 4.77 25.38
N ALA A 26 15.08 4.73 24.47
CA ALA A 26 14.31 3.53 24.17
C ALA A 26 15.23 2.37 23.72
N ILE A 27 16.20 2.67 22.86
CA ILE A 27 17.19 1.70 22.38
C ILE A 27 18.03 1.15 23.53
N ARG A 28 18.56 2.01 24.40
CA ARG A 28 19.40 1.61 25.55
C ARG A 28 18.64 0.79 26.58
N ALA A 29 17.36 1.11 26.80
CA ALA A 29 16.47 0.35 27.67
C ALA A 29 15.91 -0.92 26.99
N ASN A 30 16.14 -1.10 25.68
CA ASN A 30 15.51 -2.12 24.84
C ASN A 30 13.97 -2.10 24.95
N ASP A 31 13.40 -0.90 25.09
CA ASP A 31 11.97 -0.66 25.27
C ASP A 31 11.27 -0.58 23.92
N THR A 32 10.83 -1.74 23.44
CA THR A 32 10.12 -1.87 22.16
C THR A 32 8.74 -1.22 22.17
N GLU A 33 8.11 -1.10 23.35
CA GLU A 33 6.78 -0.48 23.50
C GLU A 33 6.88 1.05 23.37
N LEU A 34 7.90 1.64 23.99
CA LEU A 34 8.20 3.06 23.81
C LEU A 34 8.50 3.37 22.35
N PHE A 35 9.29 2.53 21.68
CA PHE A 35 9.53 2.69 20.25
C PHE A 35 8.25 2.54 19.41
N ALA A 36 7.42 1.53 19.68
CA ALA A 36 6.15 1.33 18.99
C ALA A 36 5.21 2.54 19.16
N SER A 37 5.15 3.10 20.37
CA SER A 37 4.38 4.32 20.66
C SER A 37 4.91 5.52 19.86
N MET A 38 6.23 5.62 19.70
CA MET A 38 6.87 6.68 18.91
C MET A 38 6.55 6.52 17.42
N VAL A 39 6.64 5.31 16.87
CA VAL A 39 6.31 5.01 15.47
C VAL A 39 4.86 5.40 15.18
N ASN A 40 3.92 5.01 16.05
CA ASN A 40 2.51 5.37 15.91
C ASN A 40 2.26 6.87 16.04
N ARG A 41 2.92 7.54 16.99
CA ARG A 41 2.77 8.99 17.22
C ARG A 41 3.34 9.83 16.09
N LEU A 42 4.49 9.46 15.54
CA LEU A 42 5.12 10.18 14.43
C LEU A 42 4.39 9.90 13.10
N GLY A 43 3.75 8.75 12.96
CA GLY A 43 2.93 8.40 11.79
C GLY A 43 3.68 8.64 10.48
N ASN A 44 3.04 9.38 9.56
CA ASN A 44 3.59 9.73 8.26
C ASN A 44 4.38 11.06 8.24
N ASN A 45 4.84 11.57 9.38
CA ASN A 45 5.64 12.80 9.42
C ASN A 45 7.10 12.52 9.02
N TRP A 46 7.31 12.30 7.72
CA TRP A 46 8.59 11.87 7.17
C TRP A 46 9.72 12.86 7.41
N GLN A 47 9.44 14.17 7.41
CA GLN A 47 10.42 15.20 7.70
C GLN A 47 10.97 15.04 9.11
N THR A 48 10.07 14.85 10.08
CA THR A 48 10.43 14.67 11.49
C THR A 48 11.18 13.36 11.71
N ILE A 49 10.72 12.25 11.13
CA ILE A 49 11.43 10.96 11.18
C ILE A 49 12.84 11.09 10.61
N SER A 50 13.00 11.83 9.50
CA SER A 50 14.30 12.06 8.87
C SER A 50 15.26 12.82 9.78
N THR A 51 14.81 13.88 10.42
CA THR A 51 15.65 14.66 11.35
C THR A 51 15.97 13.85 12.59
N THR A 52 15.00 13.14 13.18
CA THR A 52 15.23 12.27 14.34
C THR A 52 16.29 11.18 14.05
N ILE A 53 16.26 10.55 12.88
CA ILE A 53 17.25 9.53 12.50
C ILE A 53 18.63 10.13 12.21
N LYS A 54 18.69 11.35 11.64
CA LYS A 54 19.96 12.07 11.41
C LYS A 54 20.62 12.51 12.73
N ASP A 55 19.80 12.92 13.69
CA ASP A 55 20.24 13.38 15.00
C ASP A 55 20.61 12.19 15.93
N LEU A 56 20.30 10.96 15.53
CA LEU A 56 20.62 9.76 16.29
C LEU A 56 22.13 9.44 16.18
N PRO A 57 22.82 9.13 17.30
CA PRO A 57 24.21 8.72 17.26
C PRO A 57 24.39 7.44 16.43
N THR A 58 25.44 7.41 15.61
CA THR A 58 25.76 6.30 14.72
C THR A 58 25.91 4.95 15.45
N SER A 59 26.38 4.97 16.71
CA SER A 59 26.50 3.78 17.55
C SER A 59 25.17 3.12 17.89
N GLU A 60 24.07 3.87 17.88
CA GLU A 60 22.73 3.40 18.24
C GLU A 60 21.94 2.88 17.01
N VAL A 61 22.47 3.05 15.80
CA VAL A 61 21.82 2.67 14.53
C VAL A 61 21.64 1.15 14.41
N LEU A 62 22.70 0.38 14.68
CA LEU A 62 22.62 -1.08 14.62
C LEU A 62 21.75 -1.67 15.74
N PRO A 63 21.87 -1.22 17.01
CA PRO A 63 20.91 -1.57 18.06
C PRO A 63 19.45 -1.28 17.71
N LEU A 64 19.15 -0.12 17.12
CA LEU A 64 17.81 0.23 16.66
C LEU A 64 17.27 -0.77 15.63
N LEU A 65 18.09 -1.11 14.63
CA LEU A 65 17.72 -2.09 13.60
C LEU A 65 17.44 -3.47 14.19
N ARG A 66 18.25 -3.93 15.16
CA ARG A 66 18.02 -5.19 15.89
C ARG A 66 16.74 -5.16 16.72
N MET A 67 16.43 -4.03 17.35
CA MET A 67 15.21 -3.84 18.12
C MET A 67 13.97 -3.90 17.21
N ILE A 68 14.01 -3.23 16.06
CA ILE A 68 12.94 -3.28 15.05
C ILE A 68 12.75 -4.72 14.53
N ASP A 69 13.85 -5.38 14.18
CA ASP A 69 13.86 -6.75 13.69
C ASP A 69 13.25 -7.74 14.70
N LYS A 70 13.63 -7.61 15.99
CA LYS A 70 13.01 -8.38 17.08
C LYS A 70 11.51 -8.13 17.16
N HIS A 71 11.07 -6.88 17.15
CA HIS A 71 9.66 -6.54 17.26
C HIS A 71 8.84 -7.06 16.07
N LEU A 72 9.35 -6.89 14.84
CA LEU A 72 8.69 -7.37 13.63
C LEU A 72 8.55 -8.90 13.59
N ARG A 73 9.53 -9.65 14.11
CA ARG A 73 9.39 -11.10 14.24
C ARG A 73 8.34 -11.51 15.26
N GLN A 74 8.31 -10.84 16.41
CA GLN A 74 7.43 -11.21 17.52
C GLN A 74 5.97 -10.83 17.25
N HIS A 75 5.74 -9.60 16.75
CA HIS A 75 4.40 -9.03 16.64
C HIS A 75 3.96 -8.79 15.19
N GLY A 76 4.81 -9.05 14.19
CA GLY A 76 4.57 -8.58 12.82
C GLY A 76 3.28 -9.03 12.15
N ARG A 77 2.65 -10.12 12.61
CA ARG A 77 1.32 -10.55 12.14
C ARG A 77 0.18 -9.67 12.66
N GLU A 78 0.35 -9.08 13.83
CA GLU A 78 -0.68 -8.30 14.55
C GLU A 78 -0.50 -6.78 14.33
N ILE A 79 0.68 -6.35 13.84
CA ILE A 79 0.97 -4.94 13.57
C ILE A 79 0.05 -4.43 12.45
N LYS A 80 -0.90 -3.57 12.82
CA LYS A 80 -1.81 -2.87 11.89
C LYS A 80 -1.06 -1.89 10.97
N ASN A 81 -0.03 -1.23 11.48
CA ASN A 81 0.69 -0.15 10.79
C ASN A 81 2.07 -0.62 10.30
N LEU A 82 2.16 -1.80 9.68
CA LEU A 82 3.45 -2.37 9.29
C LEU A 82 4.24 -1.44 8.34
N GLU A 83 3.54 -0.75 7.44
CA GLU A 83 4.14 0.20 6.51
C GLU A 83 4.99 1.26 7.22
N LEU A 84 4.55 1.75 8.39
CA LEU A 84 5.32 2.71 9.18
C LEU A 84 6.65 2.11 9.63
N TRP A 85 6.63 0.90 10.19
CA TRP A 85 7.84 0.20 10.64
C TRP A 85 8.82 -0.03 9.49
N LEU A 86 8.32 -0.47 8.34
CA LEU A 86 9.16 -0.66 7.15
C LEU A 86 9.73 0.66 6.63
N SER A 87 8.96 1.74 6.72
CA SER A 87 9.43 3.08 6.33
C SER A 87 10.55 3.58 7.25
N TRP A 88 10.47 3.30 8.56
CA TRP A 88 11.56 3.57 9.50
C TRP A 88 12.84 2.80 9.11
N VAL A 89 12.74 1.50 8.85
CA VAL A 89 13.87 0.69 8.39
C VAL A 89 14.47 1.27 7.11
N ASN A 90 13.63 1.54 6.10
CA ASN A 90 14.07 2.12 4.83
C ASN A 90 14.81 3.45 5.05
N LYS A 91 14.30 4.30 5.94
CA LYS A 91 14.91 5.59 6.23
C LYS A 91 16.25 5.46 6.95
N ILE A 92 16.36 4.56 7.92
CA ILE A 92 17.61 4.26 8.61
C ILE A 92 18.66 3.79 7.60
N LEU A 93 18.30 2.83 6.74
CA LEU A 93 19.19 2.30 5.71
C LEU A 93 19.66 3.39 4.73
N ARG A 94 18.78 4.32 4.33
CA ARG A 94 19.15 5.42 3.43
C ARG A 94 20.09 6.43 4.09
N ILE A 95 19.77 6.88 5.30
CA ILE A 95 20.53 7.93 6.00
C ILE A 95 21.90 7.42 6.43
N HIS A 96 21.95 6.21 7.01
CA HIS A 96 23.17 5.63 7.57
C HIS A 96 23.83 4.62 6.63
N SER A 97 23.52 4.63 5.33
CA SER A 97 24.04 3.70 4.32
C SER A 97 25.56 3.61 4.30
N THR A 98 26.25 4.75 4.35
CA THR A 98 27.72 4.83 4.34
C THR A 98 28.33 4.18 5.59
N HIS A 99 27.76 4.43 6.76
CA HIS A 99 28.21 3.78 7.99
C HIS A 99 27.92 2.29 7.99
N LEU A 100 26.70 1.88 7.61
CA LEU A 100 26.31 0.48 7.55
C LEU A 100 27.20 -0.31 6.59
N ALA A 101 27.61 0.26 5.46
CA ALA A 101 28.54 -0.37 4.54
C ALA A 101 29.92 -0.70 5.17
N THR A 102 30.30 -0.04 6.26
CA THR A 102 31.55 -0.33 7.00
C THR A 102 31.40 -1.41 8.07
N VAL A 103 30.16 -1.83 8.38
CA VAL A 103 29.89 -2.83 9.42
C VAL A 103 30.11 -4.24 8.85
N PRO A 104 31.03 -5.04 9.41
CA PRO A 104 31.22 -6.42 8.97
C PRO A 104 29.99 -7.27 9.29
N ASN A 105 29.73 -8.29 8.48
CA ASN A 105 28.62 -9.25 8.66
C ASN A 105 27.23 -8.60 8.75
N LEU A 106 27.06 -7.43 8.15
CA LEU A 106 25.78 -6.73 8.16
C LEU A 106 24.65 -7.59 7.57
N THR A 107 24.94 -8.34 6.51
CA THR A 107 23.99 -9.23 5.85
C THR A 107 23.44 -10.28 6.81
N GLU A 108 24.26 -10.81 7.73
CA GLU A 108 23.82 -11.80 8.73
C GLU A 108 22.86 -11.17 9.75
N HIS A 109 23.12 -9.93 10.15
CA HIS A 109 22.23 -9.20 11.05
C HIS A 109 20.84 -8.93 10.45
N PHE A 110 20.73 -8.89 9.12
CA PHE A 110 19.47 -8.68 8.41
C PHE A 110 18.90 -9.91 7.72
N ALA A 111 19.63 -11.02 7.65
CA ALA A 111 19.18 -12.22 6.94
C ALA A 111 17.78 -12.66 7.44
N THR A 112 17.58 -12.65 8.75
CA THR A 112 16.33 -13.08 9.36
C THR A 112 15.16 -12.13 9.04
N ILE A 113 15.38 -10.80 9.03
CA ILE A 113 14.31 -9.85 8.69
C ILE A 113 13.95 -9.95 7.21
N THR A 114 14.95 -10.15 6.35
CA THR A 114 14.77 -10.31 4.91
C THR A 114 14.01 -11.58 4.60
N GLN A 115 14.38 -12.72 5.19
CA GLN A 115 13.64 -13.98 5.09
C GLN A 115 12.19 -13.84 5.60
N TRP A 116 11.99 -13.11 6.70
CA TRP A 116 10.65 -12.85 7.22
C TRP A 116 9.80 -12.03 6.23
N MET A 117 10.38 -11.01 5.59
CA MET A 117 9.72 -10.22 4.55
C MET A 117 9.40 -11.07 3.32
N GLU A 118 10.35 -11.86 2.83
CA GLU A 118 10.17 -12.78 1.69
C GLU A 118 9.02 -13.75 1.96
N ASN A 119 8.96 -14.34 3.15
CA ASN A 119 7.88 -15.24 3.54
C ASN A 119 6.51 -14.54 3.53
N ARG A 120 6.47 -13.26 3.91
CA ARG A 120 5.22 -12.48 3.94
C ARG A 120 4.70 -12.17 2.54
N VAL A 121 5.59 -11.93 1.57
CA VAL A 121 5.21 -11.61 0.19
C VAL A 121 5.14 -12.84 -0.73
N ARG A 122 5.61 -14.01 -0.29
CA ARG A 122 5.71 -15.26 -1.07
C ARG A 122 4.44 -15.65 -1.83
N HIS A 123 3.27 -15.29 -1.33
CA HIS A 123 1.98 -15.68 -1.91
C HIS A 123 1.21 -14.52 -2.53
N ILE A 124 1.85 -13.37 -2.73
CA ILE A 124 1.18 -12.17 -3.26
C ILE A 124 0.59 -12.41 -4.65
N ASP A 125 1.29 -13.12 -5.54
CA ASP A 125 0.80 -13.41 -6.89
C ASP A 125 -0.48 -14.24 -6.89
N LYS A 126 -0.55 -15.26 -6.02
CA LYS A 126 -1.75 -16.10 -5.86
C LYS A 126 -2.93 -15.31 -5.30
N LEU A 127 -2.67 -14.40 -4.35
CA LEU A 127 -3.69 -13.52 -3.78
C LEU A 127 -4.21 -12.51 -4.82
N LEU A 128 -3.33 -11.93 -5.63
CA LEU A 128 -3.71 -11.03 -6.72
C LEU A 128 -4.57 -11.75 -7.78
N GLN A 129 -4.20 -12.98 -8.14
CA GLN A 129 -5.02 -13.80 -9.04
C GLN A 129 -6.41 -14.09 -8.45
N LEU A 130 -6.47 -14.42 -7.16
CA LEU A 130 -7.75 -14.66 -6.47
C LEU A 130 -8.60 -13.39 -6.42
N GLN A 131 -8.00 -12.24 -6.09
CA GLN A 131 -8.65 -10.94 -6.11
C GLN A 131 -9.22 -10.63 -7.50
N GLY A 132 -8.46 -10.89 -8.57
CA GLY A 132 -8.94 -10.71 -9.95
C GLY A 132 -10.15 -11.58 -10.28
N LYS A 133 -10.11 -12.88 -9.92
CA LYS A 133 -11.24 -13.80 -10.11
C LYS A 133 -12.49 -13.34 -9.35
N LEU A 134 -12.32 -12.94 -8.08
CA LEU A 134 -13.42 -12.45 -7.26
C LEU A 134 -13.99 -11.14 -7.82
N SER A 135 -13.13 -10.20 -8.23
CA SER A 135 -13.55 -8.94 -8.85
C SER A 135 -14.35 -9.18 -10.14
N PHE A 136 -13.92 -10.14 -10.97
CA PHE A 136 -14.63 -10.53 -12.18
C PHE A 136 -15.99 -11.16 -11.87
N MET A 137 -16.07 -12.06 -10.89
CA MET A 137 -17.33 -12.66 -10.46
C MET A 137 -18.31 -11.61 -9.93
N ILE A 138 -17.83 -10.67 -9.11
CA ILE A 138 -18.64 -9.56 -8.59
C ILE A 138 -19.13 -8.67 -9.75
N SER A 139 -18.29 -8.36 -10.74
CA SER A 139 -18.70 -7.55 -11.89
C SER A 139 -19.70 -8.26 -12.81
N ALA A 140 -19.68 -9.59 -12.85
CA ALA A 140 -20.59 -10.39 -13.66
C ALA A 140 -21.96 -10.63 -12.98
N MET A 141 -22.11 -10.30 -11.70
CA MET A 141 -23.42 -10.36 -11.04
C MET A 141 -24.33 -9.30 -11.66
N PRO A 142 -25.51 -9.68 -12.18
CA PRO A 142 -26.45 -8.72 -12.71
C PRO A 142 -26.80 -7.71 -11.63
N GLN A 143 -26.58 -6.42 -11.90
CA GLN A 143 -27.21 -5.39 -11.10
C GLN A 143 -28.71 -5.58 -11.27
N GLN A 144 -29.39 -6.00 -10.19
CA GLN A 144 -30.83 -6.21 -10.21
C GLN A 144 -31.61 -4.96 -10.65
N SER A 145 -30.98 -3.79 -10.79
CA SER A 145 -31.58 -2.55 -11.30
C SER A 145 -31.78 -2.49 -12.82
N ASP A 146 -31.01 -3.23 -13.62
CA ASP A 146 -31.06 -3.07 -15.09
C ASP A 146 -31.83 -4.20 -15.79
N GLN A 147 -31.95 -5.37 -15.16
CA GLN A 147 -32.71 -6.50 -15.72
C GLN A 147 -34.24 -6.28 -15.72
N TRP A 148 -34.79 -5.44 -14.84
CA TRP A 148 -36.22 -5.11 -14.90
C TRP A 148 -36.53 -4.00 -15.91
N ARG A 149 -35.58 -3.09 -16.18
CA ARG A 149 -35.78 -2.03 -17.19
C ARG A 149 -35.77 -2.55 -18.62
N ALA A 150 -34.94 -3.57 -18.90
CA ALA A 150 -34.86 -4.17 -20.23
C ALA A 150 -36.04 -5.08 -20.60
N ARG A 151 -36.90 -5.47 -19.66
CA ARG A 151 -38.08 -6.31 -19.95
C ARG A 151 -39.31 -5.53 -20.39
N ASP A 152 -39.39 -4.24 -20.04
CA ASP A 152 -40.55 -3.39 -20.33
C ASP A 152 -40.35 -2.48 -21.57
N GLU A 153 -39.14 -2.44 -22.16
CA GLU A 153 -38.93 -1.75 -23.43
C GLU A 153 -39.44 -2.59 -24.59
N GLN A 154 -40.65 -2.28 -25.07
CA GLN A 154 -41.12 -2.78 -26.35
C GLN A 154 -40.19 -2.29 -27.48
N PRO A 155 -39.83 -3.15 -28.44
CA PRO A 155 -38.99 -2.76 -29.56
C PRO A 155 -39.66 -1.64 -30.35
N MET A 156 -39.00 -0.48 -30.45
CA MET A 156 -39.52 0.72 -31.13
C MET A 156 -39.59 0.56 -32.65
N ILE A 157 -39.01 -0.49 -33.24
CA ILE A 157 -39.02 -0.72 -34.68
C ILE A 157 -39.39 -2.18 -34.95
N VAL A 158 -40.63 -2.38 -35.40
CA VAL A 158 -41.09 -3.61 -36.04
C VAL A 158 -40.86 -3.43 -37.54
N PHE A 159 -39.93 -4.19 -38.13
CA PHE A 159 -39.87 -4.32 -39.58
C PHE A 159 -41.06 -5.19 -39.99
N ALA A 160 -42.11 -4.57 -40.51
CA ALA A 160 -43.10 -5.30 -41.29
C ALA A 160 -42.36 -5.82 -42.52
N ALA A 161 -42.22 -7.13 -42.65
CA ALA A 161 -41.89 -7.71 -43.93
C ALA A 161 -43.04 -7.33 -44.86
N ASP A 162 -42.80 -6.50 -45.86
CA ASP A 162 -43.76 -6.28 -46.94
C ASP A 162 -44.21 -7.66 -47.41
N GLU A 163 -45.50 -7.94 -47.24
CA GLU A 163 -46.12 -9.11 -47.81
C GLU A 163 -45.94 -8.98 -49.33
N CYS A 164 -44.98 -9.72 -49.89
CA CYS A 164 -44.86 -9.85 -51.34
C CYS A 164 -46.18 -10.44 -51.84
N GLN A 165 -47.05 -9.58 -52.38
CA GLN A 165 -48.23 -9.97 -53.12
C GLN A 165 -47.76 -10.82 -54.30
N VAL A 166 -47.96 -12.13 -54.20
CA VAL A 166 -47.84 -13.03 -55.35
C VAL A 166 -49.14 -12.85 -56.13
N GLU A 167 -49.08 -12.09 -57.23
CA GLU A 167 -50.16 -12.08 -58.22
C GLU A 167 -50.20 -13.48 -58.87
N GLU A 168 -51.23 -14.28 -58.54
CA GLU A 168 -51.50 -15.54 -59.23
C GLU A 168 -52.07 -15.23 -60.63
N GLU A 169 -51.25 -15.42 -61.67
CA GLU A 169 -51.72 -15.45 -63.05
C GLU A 169 -52.62 -16.69 -63.25
N GLN A 170 -53.94 -16.50 -63.28
CA GLN A 170 -54.88 -17.53 -63.68
C GLN A 170 -54.78 -17.76 -65.19
N GLN A 171 -54.15 -18.88 -65.58
CA GLN A 171 -54.15 -19.37 -66.96
C GLN A 171 -55.58 -19.80 -67.34
N GLN A 172 -56.03 -19.29 -68.49
CA GLN A 172 -57.29 -19.65 -69.13
C GLN A 172 -57.24 -21.11 -69.57
N GLU A 173 -58.14 -21.94 -69.05
CA GLU A 173 -58.52 -23.20 -69.69
C GLU A 173 -59.72 -22.92 -70.59
N GLU A 174 -59.46 -22.92 -71.90
CA GLU A 174 -60.47 -22.95 -72.96
C GLU A 174 -61.15 -24.32 -72.94
N ASP A 175 -62.39 -24.41 -72.47
CA ASP A 175 -63.25 -25.55 -72.74
C ASP A 175 -64.20 -25.23 -73.91
N MET A 176 -63.87 -25.88 -75.01
CA MET A 176 -64.61 -26.11 -76.24
C MET A 176 -65.81 -27.01 -75.97
N ASP A 177 -67.03 -26.62 -76.37
CA ASP A 177 -68.05 -27.59 -76.81
C ASP A 177 -69.15 -26.92 -77.68
N ASP A 178 -69.57 -27.71 -78.67
CA ASP A 178 -70.45 -27.55 -79.86
C ASP A 178 -71.59 -26.50 -79.85
#